data_AF-A0A7H8HMH2-F1
#
_entry.id   AF-A0A7H8HMH2-F1
#
_cell.length_a   1.000
_cell.length_b   1.000
_cell.length_c   1.000
_cell.angle_alpha   90.00
_cell.angle_beta   90.00
_cell.angle_gamma   90.00
#
_symmetry.space_group_name_H-M   'P 1'
#
loop_
_entity.id
_entity.type
_entity.pdbx_description
1 polymer ?
#
loop_
_entity_poly.entity_id
_entity_poly.type
_entity_poly.pdbx_seq_one_letter_code
_entity_poly.pdbx_strand_id
1 'polypeptide(L)' 'MGVIRAEEAVRLAATHERAALTVAGHSSDSQECAELLAMLGLDAGTWQKSG' A
#
# COMPACT_ATOMS: atom_id res chain seq x y z
N MET A 1 -8.47 24.78 -4.80
CA MET A 1 -8.08 23.61 -5.62
C MET A 1 -7.53 22.52 -4.68
N GLY A 2 -8.39 21.80 -3.95
CA GLY A 2 -7.95 20.90 -2.86
C GLY A 2 -8.71 19.58 -2.74
N VAL A 3 -9.81 19.40 -3.49
CA VAL A 3 -10.67 18.20 -3.40
C VAL A 3 -10.19 17.05 -4.29
N ILE A 4 -9.43 17.35 -5.35
CA ILE A 4 -8.90 16.34 -6.30
C ILE A 4 -7.89 15.39 -5.62
N ARG A 5 -7.13 15.88 -4.63
CA ARG A 5 -6.12 15.09 -3.91
C ARG A 5 -6.73 13.99 -3.03
N ALA A 6 -7.89 14.23 -2.44
CA ALA A 6 -8.51 13.27 -1.52
C ALA A 6 -9.11 12.08 -2.29
N GLU A 7 -9.83 12.35 -3.38
CA GLU A 7 -10.35 11.28 -4.23
C GLU A 7 -9.25 10.43 -4.87
N GLU A 8 -8.15 11.06 -5.29
CA GLU A 8 -7.00 10.35 -5.86
C GLU A 8 -6.29 9.50 -4.80
N ALA A 9 -6.14 10.01 -3.57
CA ALA A 9 -5.61 9.25 -2.46
C ALA A 9 -6.50 8.05 -2.09
N VAL A 10 -7.82 8.18 -2.16
CA VAL A 10 -8.76 7.08 -1.90
C VAL A 10 -8.67 6.01 -3.00
N ARG A 11 -8.62 6.41 -4.27
CA ARG A 11 -8.43 5.46 -5.39
C ARG A 11 -7.07 4.74 -5.31
N LEU A 12 -6.03 5.47 -4.92
CA LEU A 12 -4.70 4.93 -4.74
C LEU A 12 -4.65 3.96 -3.54
N ALA A 13 -5.29 4.31 -2.42
CA ALA A 13 -5.46 3.46 -1.25
C ALA A 13 -6.19 2.14 -1.57
N ALA A 14 -7.30 2.21 -2.30
CA ALA A 14 -8.04 1.01 -2.70
C ALA A 14 -7.22 0.09 -3.62
N THR A 15 -6.39 0.66 -4.49
CA THR A 15 -5.52 -0.12 -5.39
C THR A 15 -4.36 -0.75 -4.62
N HIS A 16 -3.76 0.01 -3.70
CA HIS A 16 -2.68 -0.44 -2.84
C HIS A 16 -3.12 -1.55 -1.86
N GLU A 17 -4.33 -1.46 -1.30
CA GLU A 17 -4.91 -2.52 -0.46
C GLU A 17 -5.04 -3.84 -1.23
N ARG A 18 -5.57 -3.79 -2.45
CA ARG A 18 -5.67 -4.97 -3.33
C ARG A 18 -4.31 -5.56 -3.68
N ALA A 19 -3.31 -4.71 -3.96
CA ALA A 19 -1.96 -5.16 -4.24
C ALA A 19 -1.35 -5.85 -3.00
N ALA A 20 -1.53 -5.27 -1.81
CA ALA A 20 -1.04 -5.85 -0.57
C ALA A 20 -1.66 -7.21 -0.25
N LEU A 21 -2.98 -7.34 -0.43
CA LEU A 21 -3.70 -8.62 -0.27
C LEU A 21 -3.26 -9.68 -1.28
N THR A 22 -2.96 -9.26 -2.52
CA THR A 22 -2.47 -10.19 -3.56
C THR A 22 -1.07 -10.71 -3.19
N VAL A 23 -0.17 -9.83 -2.76
CA VAL A 23 1.18 -10.22 -2.32
C VAL A 23 1.11 -11.11 -1.08
N ALA A 24 0.26 -10.79 -0.11
CA ALA A 24 0.05 -11.61 1.08
C ALA A 24 -0.56 -12.99 0.77
N GLY A 25 -1.41 -13.10 -0.25
CA GLY A 25 -1.95 -14.38 -0.71
C GLY A 25 -0.95 -15.26 -1.48
N HIS A 26 0.07 -14.64 -2.09
CA HIS A 26 1.11 -15.34 -2.85
C HIS A 26 2.38 -15.60 -2.02
N SER A 27 2.64 -14.84 -0.96
CA SER A 27 3.78 -15.04 -0.08
C SER A 27 3.46 -16.04 1.02
N SER A 28 4.23 -17.12 1.08
CA SER A 28 4.15 -18.10 2.18
C SER A 28 4.97 -17.69 3.41
N ASP A 29 5.84 -16.68 3.25
CA ASP A 29 6.69 -16.16 4.32
C ASP A 29 6.30 -14.70 4.63
N SER A 30 6.11 -14.42 5.92
CA SER A 30 5.67 -13.10 6.40
C SER A 30 6.76 -12.04 6.27
N GLN A 31 8.02 -12.42 6.28
CA GLN A 31 9.15 -11.49 6.15
C GLN A 31 9.40 -11.12 4.68
N GLU A 32 9.42 -12.10 3.78
CA GLU A 32 9.41 -11.88 2.32
C GLU A 32 8.20 -11.03 1.91
N CYS A 33 7.02 -11.29 2.49
CA CYS A 33 5.83 -10.47 2.25
C CYS A 33 6.09 -9.01 2.66
N ALA A 34 6.62 -8.78 3.85
CA ALA A 34 6.93 -7.43 4.34
C ALA A 34 7.98 -6.72 3.46
N GLU A 35 9.03 -7.43 3.01
CA GLU A 35 10.04 -6.89 2.11
C GLU A 35 9.46 -6.52 0.74
N LEU A 36 8.62 -7.38 0.16
CA LEU A 36 7.93 -7.10 -1.11
C LEU A 36 6.96 -5.92 -0.98
N LEU A 37 6.20 -5.84 0.11
CA LEU A 37 5.32 -4.71 0.40
C LEU A 37 6.12 -3.41 0.57
N ALA A 38 7.27 -3.47 1.23
CA ALA A 38 8.16 -2.32 1.38
C ALA A 38 8.74 -1.86 0.04
N MET A 39 9.17 -2.77 -0.82
CA MET A 39 9.66 -2.46 -2.18
C MET A 39 8.58 -1.83 -3.06
N LEU A 40 7.31 -2.20 -2.85
CA LEU A 40 6.16 -1.65 -3.56
C LEU A 40 5.63 -0.34 -2.93
N GLY A 41 6.19 0.11 -1.80
CA GLY A 41 5.69 1.28 -1.06
C GLY A 41 4.30 1.05 -0.42
N LEU A 42 3.94 -0.20 -0.20
CA LEU A 42 2.68 -0.65 0.40
C LEU A 42 2.80 -0.89 1.91
N ASP A 43 4.01 -0.79 2.47
CA ASP A 43 4.23 -0.92 3.91
C ASP A 43 3.52 0.19 4.68
N ALA A 44 2.69 -0.21 5.65
CA ALA A 44 1.86 0.67 6.46
C ALA A 44 2.66 1.75 7.21
N GLY A 45 3.97 1.55 7.42
CA GLY A 45 4.86 2.52 8.06
C GLY A 45 5.18 3.75 7.19
N THR A 46 5.05 3.64 5.86
CA THR A 46 5.41 4.73 4.93
C THR A 46 4.25 5.69 4.64
N TRP A 47 3.01 5.24 4.83
CA TRP A 47 1.80 6.04 4.56
C TRP A 47 1.56 7.13 5.60
N GLN A 48 2.04 6.92 6.83
CA GLN A 48 1.96 7.88 7.93
C GLN A 48 2.92 9.08 7.76
N LYS A 49 3.91 9.01 6.86
CA LYS A 49 4.92 10.08 6.71
C LYS A 49 4.54 11.17 5.69
N SER A 50 3.39 11.06 5.03
CA SER A 50 2.89 12.10 4.13
C SER A 50 1.67 12.82 4.73
N GLY A 51 1.85 13.33 5.96
CA GLY A 51 0.94 14.26 6.62
C GLY A 51 1.58 15.64 6.73
#